data_AF-A0A7M1XJ35-F1
#
_entry.id   AF-A0A7M1XJ35-F1
#
_cell.length_a   1.000
_cell.length_b   1.000
_cell.length_c   1.000
_cell.angle_alpha   90.00
_cell.angle_beta   90.00
_cell.angle_gamma   90.00
#
_symmetry.space_group_name_H-M   'P 1'
#
loop_
_entity.id
_entity.type
_entity.pdbx_description
1 polymer ?
#
loop_
_entity_poly.entity_id
_entity_poly.type
_entity_poly.pdbx_seq_one_letter_code
_entity_poly.pdbx_strand_id
1 'polypeptide(L)' 'MKPLTIEEEMQVKGGEAITLSAIMALLAIGLVAVICYKLFFSGNEGKVALPGGFTFQWGD' A
#
# COMPACT_ATOMS: atom_id res chain seq x y z
N MET A 1 -19.82 18.76 -20.34
CA MET A 1 -18.97 17.58 -20.65
C MET A 1 -18.76 17.57 -22.15
N LYS A 2 -17.51 17.51 -22.60
CA LYS A 2 -17.21 17.41 -24.04
C LYS A 2 -17.41 15.94 -24.45
N PRO A 3 -18.16 15.64 -25.52
CA PRO A 3 -18.28 14.27 -26.01
C PRO A 3 -16.91 13.79 -26.51
N LEU A 4 -16.56 12.55 -26.15
CA LEU A 4 -15.33 11.88 -26.58
C LEU A 4 -15.42 11.55 -28.07
N THR A 5 -14.29 11.56 -28.78
CA THR A 5 -14.26 11.06 -30.15
C THR A 5 -14.31 9.53 -30.17
N ILE A 6 -14.74 8.94 -31.29
CA ILE A 6 -14.83 7.49 -31.45
C ILE A 6 -13.49 6.80 -31.14
N GLU A 7 -12.37 7.45 -31.48
CA GLU A 7 -11.02 6.92 -31.18
C GLU A 7 -10.73 6.90 -29.67
N GLU A 8 -11.21 7.90 -28.92
CA GLU A 8 -11.05 7.97 -27.46
C GLU A 8 -11.97 6.94 -26.77
N GLU A 9 -13.19 6.75 -27.27
CA GLU A 9 -14.12 5.71 -26.76
C GLU A 9 -13.58 4.28 -26.98
N MET A 10 -12.88 4.04 -28.09
CA MET A 10 -12.23 2.75 -28.36
C MET A 10 -11.03 2.47 -27.44
N GLN A 11 -10.41 3.51 -26.87
CA GLN A 11 -9.28 3.37 -25.94
C GLN A 11 -9.71 3.14 -24.49
N VAL A 12 -10.89 3.62 -24.09
CA VAL A 12 -11.43 3.42 -22.74
C VAL A 12 -11.89 1.97 -22.58
N LYS A 13 -10.97 1.11 -22.13
CA LYS A 13 -11.29 -0.27 -21.74
C LYS A 13 -11.84 -0.24 -20.31
N GLY A 14 -13.11 -0.60 -20.12
CA GLY A 14 -13.76 -0.61 -18.80
C GLY A 14 -13.05 -1.42 -17.69
N GLY A 15 -12.04 -2.24 -18.04
CA GLY A 15 -11.18 -2.95 -17.10
C GLY A 15 -10.17 -2.09 -16.34
N GLU A 16 -9.94 -0.84 -16.75
CA GLU A 16 -9.02 0.09 -16.07
C GLU A 16 -9.46 0.38 -14.63
N ALA A 17 -10.76 0.64 -14.43
CA ALA A 17 -11.33 0.90 -13.11
C ALA A 17 -11.21 -0.31 -12.19
N ILE A 18 -11.39 -1.52 -12.73
CA ILE A 18 -11.27 -2.79 -11.98
C ILE A 18 -9.81 -2.99 -11.55
N THR A 19 -8.87 -2.74 -12.46
CA THR A 19 -7.43 -2.89 -12.19
C THR A 19 -6.95 -1.88 -11.15
N LEU A 20 -7.37 -0.61 -11.29
CA LEU A 20 -7.06 0.44 -10.31
C LEU A 20 -7.63 0.09 -8.93
N SER A 21 -8.87 -0.38 -8.89
CA SER A 21 -9.54 -0.79 -7.64
C SER A 21 -8.85 -1.96 -6.96
N ALA A 22 -8.38 -2.95 -7.73
CA ALA A 22 -7.64 -4.10 -7.22
C ALA A 22 -6.31 -3.68 -6.57
N ILE A 23 -5.56 -2.77 -7.22
CA ILE A 23 -4.30 -2.25 -6.67
C ILE A 23 -4.55 -1.47 -5.38
N MET A 24 -5.57 -0.59 -5.37
CA MET A 24 -5.94 0.17 -4.18
C MET A 24 -6.33 -0.73 -3.00
N ALA A 25 -7.04 -1.83 -3.28
CA ALA A 25 -7.39 -2.82 -2.25
C ALA A 25 -6.15 -3.50 -1.67
N LEU A 26 -5.19 -3.91 -2.51
CA LEU A 26 -3.94 -4.53 -2.04
C LEU A 26 -3.11 -3.59 -1.17
N LEU A 27 -3.02 -2.31 -1.54
CA LEU A 27 -2.31 -1.30 -0.74
C LEU A 27 -2.98 -1.09 0.62
N ALA A 28 -4.31 -1.04 0.66
CA ALA A 28 -5.07 -0.92 1.91
C ALA A 28 -4.84 -2.14 2.83
N ILE A 29 -4.89 -3.36 2.27
CA ILE A 29 -4.65 -4.60 3.03
C ILE A 29 -3.22 -4.61 3.59
N GLY A 30 -2.22 -4.24 2.78
CA GLY A 30 -0.83 -4.16 3.21
C GLY A 30 -0.62 -3.17 4.37
N LEU A 31 -1.24 -1.99 4.29
CA LEU A 31 -1.20 -0.99 5.36
C LEU A 31 -1.83 -1.52 6.65
N VAL A 32 -3.03 -2.12 6.56
CA VAL A 32 -3.72 -2.69 7.72
C VAL A 32 -2.91 -3.82 8.35
N ALA A 33 -2.28 -4.67 7.56
CA ALA A 33 -1.41 -5.74 8.06
C ALA A 33 -0.22 -5.18 8.86
N VAL A 34 0.42 -4.11 8.38
CA VAL A 34 1.51 -3.43 9.11
C VAL A 34 1.01 -2.80 10.40
N ILE A 35 -0.16 -2.14 10.37
CA ILE A 35 -0.77 -1.54 11.58
C ILE A 35 -1.07 -2.62 12.61
N CYS A 36 -1.71 -3.73 12.21
CA CYS A 36 -1.98 -4.85 13.11
C CYS A 36 -0.69 -5.45 13.69
N TYR A 37 0.35 -5.63 12.87
CA TYR A 37 1.66 -6.10 13.34
C TYR A 37 2.26 -5.12 14.35
N LYS A 38 2.16 -3.81 14.10
CA LYS A 38 2.67 -2.78 15.02
C LYS A 38 1.89 -2.71 16.33
N LEU A 39 0.56 -2.85 16.28
CA LEU A 39 -0.28 -2.77 17.48
C LEU A 39 -0.23 -4.03 18.34
N PHE A 40 -0.18 -5.22 17.73
CA PHE A 40 -0.33 -6.48 18.45
C PHE A 40 0.97 -7.28 18.60
N PHE A 41 1.98 -7.01 17.79
CA PHE A 41 3.22 -7.80 17.76
C PHE A 41 4.47 -6.99 18.07
N SER A 42 4.56 -5.74 17.61
CA SER A 42 5.59 -4.78 18.01
C SER A 42 5.20 -4.13 19.34
N GLY A 43 4.90 -4.93 20.36
CA GLY A 43 4.51 -4.43 21.67
C GLY A 43 5.67 -3.67 22.28
N ASN A 44 5.56 -2.33 22.42
CA ASN A 44 6.46 -1.31 23.00
C ASN A 44 7.98 -1.37 22.72
N GLU A 45 8.55 -2.54 22.42
CA GLU A 45 9.93 -2.81 22.08
C GLU A 45 10.09 -3.02 20.56
N GLY A 46 11.01 -2.28 19.95
CA GLY A 46 11.40 -2.44 18.57
C GLY A 46 12.91 -2.44 18.44
N LYS A 47 13.50 -3.47 17.80
CA LYS A 47 14.92 -3.54 17.47
C LYS A 47 15.09 -3.52 15.95
N VAL A 48 15.79 -2.51 15.44
CA VAL A 48 16.17 -2.42 14.03
C VAL A 48 17.68 -2.50 13.92
N ALA A 49 18.17 -3.48 13.17
CA ALA A 49 19.57 -3.60 12.80
C ALA A 49 19.76 -3.09 11.37
N LEU A 50 20.55 -2.03 11.23
CA LEU A 50 20.92 -1.47 9.94
C LEU A 50 22.24 -2.12 9.46
N PRO A 51 22.40 -2.33 8.14
CA PRO A 51 23.67 -2.80 7.58
C PRO A 51 24.78 -1.79 7.92
N GLY A 52 25.93 -2.29 8.40
CA GLY A 52 27.02 -1.47 8.94
C GLY A 52 27.17 -1.48 10.46
N GLY A 53 26.40 -2.32 11.18
CA GLY A 53 26.60 -2.57 12.62
C GLY A 53 25.85 -1.61 13.55
N PHE A 54 25.06 -0.68 12.99
CA PHE A 54 24.23 0.22 13.78
C PHE A 54 22.94 -0.48 14.18
N THR A 55 22.63 -0.49 15.48
CA THR A 55 21.39 -1.04 16.02
C THR A 55 20.65 0.03 16.81
N PHE A 56 19.36 0.14 16.58
CA PHE A 56 18.48 1.08 17.28
C PHE A 56 17.38 0.29 17.99
N GLN A 57 17.23 0.53 19.29
CA GLN A 57 16.19 -0.06 20.13
C GLN A 57 15.40 1.04 20.82
N TRP A 58 14.08 0.87 20.91
CA TRP A 58 13.21 1.71 21.71
C TRP A 58 12.11 0.86 22.35
N GLY A 59 11.64 1.28 23.52
CA GLY A 59 10.84 0.46 24.45
C GLY A 59 11.62 0.21 25.74
N ASP A 60 10.94 0.31 26.88
CA ASP A 60 11.51 -0.02 28.21
C ASP A 60 11.73 -1.52 28.38
#